data_AF-A0A4R9W9I3-F1
#
_entry.id   AF-A0A4R9W9I3-F1
#
_cell.length_a   1.000
_cell.length_b   1.000
_cell.length_c   1.000
_cell.angle_alpha   90.00
_cell.angle_beta   90.00
_cell.angle_gamma   90.00
#
_symmetry.space_group_name_H-M   'P 1'
#
loop_
_entity.id
_entity.type
_entity.pdbx_description
1 polymer ?
#
loop_
_entity_poly.entity_id
_entity_poly.type
_entity_poly.pdbx_seq_one_letter_code
_entity_poly.pdbx_strand_id
1 'polypeptide(L)' 'MAKGKFERTKPHVNIGTIGHVDHGKTSLTAAITKYFGEYKRYD' A
#
# COMPACT_ATOMS: atom_id res chain seq x y z
N MET A 1 -12.31 -2.61 -17.84
CA MET A 1 -11.22 -1.93 -18.58
C MET A 1 -9.93 -2.65 -18.27
N ALA A 2 -9.24 -3.20 -19.28
CA ALA A 2 -7.92 -3.78 -19.05
C ALA A 2 -6.99 -2.65 -18.60
N LYS A 3 -6.41 -2.76 -17.40
CA LYS A 3 -5.31 -1.85 -17.01
C LYS A 3 -4.18 -2.07 -18.02
N GLY A 4 -3.65 -0.97 -18.56
CA GLY A 4 -2.49 -1.03 -19.47
C GLY A 4 -1.28 -1.67 -18.79
N LYS A 5 -0.27 -2.03 -19.59
CA LYS A 5 1.00 -2.56 -19.09
C LYS A 5 1.62 -1.54 -18.13
N PHE A 6 1.98 -1.96 -16.92
CA PHE A 6 2.63 -1.09 -15.94
C PHE A 6 4.08 -0.82 -16.36
N GLU A 7 4.40 0.45 -16.57
CA GLU A 7 5.75 0.93 -16.90
C GLU A 7 6.51 1.25 -15.60
N ARG A 8 7.60 0.51 -15.32
CA ARG A 8 8.43 0.71 -14.12
C ARG A 8 9.43 1.85 -14.33
N THR A 9 8.98 3.10 -14.28
CA THR A 9 9.84 4.28 -14.46
C THR A 9 10.51 4.77 -13.18
N LYS A 10 10.00 4.37 -12.00
CA LYS A 10 10.49 4.78 -10.69
C LYS A 10 11.30 3.67 -10.02
N PRO A 11 12.26 4.01 -9.13
CA PRO A 11 12.91 3.03 -8.26
C PRO A 11 11.87 2.23 -7.48
N HIS A 12 12.06 0.91 -7.42
CA HIS A 12 11.15 -0.01 -6.76
C HIS A 12 11.84 -0.63 -5.53
N VAL A 13 11.11 -0.69 -4.42
CA VAL A 13 11.60 -1.24 -3.16
C VAL A 13 10.57 -2.22 -2.62
N ASN A 14 11.03 -3.40 -2.20
CA ASN A 14 10.20 -4.38 -1.49
C ASN A 14 10.25 -4.08 0.01
N ILE A 15 9.10 -3.89 0.65
CA ILE A 15 8.98 -3.59 2.08
C ILE A 15 7.89 -4.43 2.74
N GLY A 16 7.91 -4.52 4.06
CA GLY A 16 6.86 -5.15 4.86
C GLY A 16 6.82 -4.60 6.29
N THR A 17 5.66 -4.72 6.95
CA THR A 17 5.46 -4.29 8.34
C THR A 17 5.48 -5.51 9.26
N ILE A 18 6.44 -5.61 10.18
CA ILE A 18 6.62 -6.74 11.12
C ILE A 18 6.50 -6.27 12.58
N GLY A 19 6.26 -7.19 13.53
CA GLY A 19 6.13 -6.88 14.96
C GLY A 19 5.13 -7.75 15.73
N HIS A 20 5.04 -7.54 17.05
CA HIS A 20 4.19 -8.30 17.97
C HIS A 20 2.68 -8.14 17.67
N VAL A 21 1.86 -9.11 18.08
CA VAL A 21 0.39 -9.06 17.94
C VAL A 21 -0.15 -7.75 18.56
N ASP A 22 -1.21 -7.20 17.97
CA ASP A 22 -1.87 -5.96 18.40
C ASP A 22 -1.07 -4.65 18.32
N HIS A 23 0.18 -4.66 17.82
CA HIS A 23 0.96 -3.43 17.59
C HIS A 23 0.58 -2.67 16.30
N GLY A 24 -0.60 -2.94 15.72
CA GLY A 24 -1.14 -2.11 14.64
C GLY A 24 -0.47 -2.25 13.26
N LYS A 25 0.17 -3.38 12.94
CA LYS A 25 0.80 -3.61 11.62
C LYS A 25 -0.16 -3.36 10.46
N THR A 26 -1.35 -3.96 10.52
CA THR A 26 -2.41 -3.80 9.51
C THR A 26 -2.93 -2.36 9.45
N SER A 27 -3.12 -1.72 10.61
CA SER A 27 -3.59 -0.34 10.70
C SER A 27 -2.57 0.64 10.08
N LEU A 28 -1.28 0.43 10.32
CA LEU A 28 -0.21 1.22 9.73
C LEU A 28 -0.16 1.05 8.22
N THR A 29 -0.23 -0.19 7.71
CA THR A 29 -0.29 -0.45 6.26
C THR A 29 -1.47 0.26 5.61
N ALA A 30 -2.67 0.18 6.22
CA ALA A 30 -3.86 0.86 5.72
C ALA A 30 -3.70 2.40 5.71
N ALA A 31 -3.11 2.98 6.75
CA ALA A 31 -2.83 4.42 6.80
C ALA A 31 -1.85 4.86 5.70
N ILE A 32 -0.77 4.10 5.46
CA ILE A 32 0.18 4.40 4.38
C ILE A 32 -0.54 4.42 3.03
N THR A 33 -1.35 3.42 2.71
CA THR A 33 -2.11 3.38 1.45
C THR A 33 -3.14 4.50 1.36
N LYS A 34 -3.78 4.88 2.48
CA LYS A 34 -4.76 5.98 2.52
C LYS A 34 -4.13 7.34 2.19
N TYR A 35 -2.94 7.63 2.72
CA TYR A 35 -2.30 8.93 2.56
C TYR A 35 -1.42 9.04 1.30
N PHE A 36 -0.75 7.96 0.91
CA PHE A 36 0.25 8.00 -0.18
C PHE A 36 -0.12 7.16 -1.41
N GLY A 37 -1.18 6.34 -1.32
CA GLY A 37 -1.65 5.49 -2.41
C GLY A 37 -2.89 6.05 -3.11
N GLU A 38 -3.35 5.32 -4.14
CA GLU A 38 -4.62 5.57 -4.82
C GLU A 38 -5.79 5.01 -3.98
N TYR A 39 -6.00 5.56 -2.79
CA TYR A 39 -7.09 5.12 -1.93
C TYR A 39 -8.45 5.44 -2.56
N LYS A 40 -9.27 4.40 -2.69
CA LYS A 40 -10.68 4.52 -3.08
C LYS A 40 -11.52 4.01 -1.94
N ARG A 41 -12.43 4.85 -1.46
CA ARG A 41 -13.44 4.39 -0.51
C ARG A 41 -14.43 3.46 -1.23
N TYR A 42 -15.07 2.61 -0.44
CA TYR A 42 -16.02 1.61 -0.92
C TYR A 42 -17.48 2.09 -0.83
N ASP A 43 -17.73 3.29 -0.31
CA ASP A 43 -19.03 3.95 -0.33
C ASP A 43 -19.35 4.56 -1.70
#